data_AF-A0A2T0LGM7-F1
#
_entry.id   AF-A0A2T0LGM7-F1
#
_cell.length_a   1.000
_cell.length_b   1.000
_cell.length_c   1.000
_cell.angle_alpha   90.00
_cell.angle_beta   90.00
_cell.angle_gamma   90.00
#
_symmetry.space_group_name_H-M   'P 1'
#
loop_
_entity.id
_entity.type
_entity.pdbx_description
1 polymer ?
#
loop_
_entity_poly.entity_id
_entity_poly.type
_entity_poly.pdbx_seq_one_letter_code
_entity_poly.pdbx_strand_id
1 'polypeptide(L)' 'MENWSTFFFLAGFLLELLGVWLFLRKKEGFFEPIILGFLCFLVGFLA' A
#
# COMPACT_ATOMS: atom_id res chain seq x y z
N MET A 1 2.44 -12.52 16.80
CA MET A 1 3.09 -12.27 15.49
C MET A 1 2.06 -12.02 14.40
N GLU A 2 0.91 -12.72 14.38
CA GLU A 2 -0.20 -12.54 13.40
C GLU A 2 -0.78 -11.11 13.28
N ASN A 3 -0.80 -10.32 14.36
CA ASN A 3 -1.33 -8.95 14.29
C ASN A 3 -0.46 -8.01 13.44
N TRP A 4 0.85 -8.27 13.33
CA TRP A 4 1.75 -7.40 12.58
C TRP A 4 1.61 -7.63 11.08
N SER A 5 1.49 -8.88 10.62
CA SER A 5 1.25 -9.19 9.21
C SER A 5 -0.10 -8.64 8.74
N THR A 6 -1.15 -8.80 9.54
CA THR A 6 -2.46 -8.21 9.29
C THR A 6 -2.41 -6.68 9.20
N PHE A 7 -1.63 -6.02 10.06
CA PHE A 7 -1.45 -4.57 10.02
C PHE A 7 -0.74 -4.11 8.75
N PHE A 8 0.34 -4.79 8.35
CA PHE A 8 1.08 -4.49 7.11
C PHE A 8 0.22 -4.71 5.86
N PHE A 9 -0.61 -5.75 5.87
CA PHE A 9 -1.54 -6.04 4.78
C PHE A 9 -2.58 -4.93 4.59
N LEU A 10 -3.22 -4.49 5.69
CA LEU A 10 -4.18 -3.38 5.70
C LEU A 10 -3.54 -2.05 5.30
N ALA A 11 -2.34 -1.77 5.81
CA ALA A 11 -1.59 -0.56 5.47
C ALA A 11 -1.21 -0.54 3.98
N GLY A 12 -0.80 -1.69 3.43
CA GLY A 12 -0.51 -1.86 2.01
C GLY A 12 -1.72 -1.54 1.13
N PHE A 13 -2.88 -2.09 1.47
CA PHE A 13 -4.13 -1.86 0.75
C PHE A 13 -4.56 -0.38 0.77
N LEU A 14 -4.43 0.29 1.91
CA LEU A 14 -4.73 1.72 2.05
C LEU A 14 -3.81 2.61 1.21
N LEU A 15 -2.51 2.29 1.19
CA LEU A 15 -1.51 3.01 0.40
C LEU A 15 -1.73 2.82 -1.10
N GLU A 16 -2.09 1.61 -1.52
CA GLU A 16 -2.38 1.31 -2.92
C GLU A 16 -3.64 2.07 -3.40
N LEU A 17 -4.70 2.09 -2.58
CA LEU A 17 -5.90 2.90 -2.82
C LEU A 17 -5.59 4.40 -2.91
N LEU A 18 -4.74 4.91 -2.01
CA LEU A 18 -4.33 6.31 -2.01
C LEU A 18 -3.53 6.64 -3.29
N GLY A 19 -2.66 5.74 -3.73
CA GLY A 19 -1.92 5.87 -4.98
C GLY A 19 -2.81 5.86 -6.22
N VAL A 20 -3.78 4.94 -6.29
CA VAL A 20 -4.80 4.93 -7.37
C VAL A 20 -5.63 6.21 -7.36
N TRP A 21 -6.01 6.71 -6.18
CA TRP A 21 -6.75 7.96 -6.07
C TRP A 21 -5.94 9.18 -6.53
N LEU A 22 -4.65 9.24 -6.19
CA LEU A 22 -3.74 10.28 -6.67
C LEU A 22 -3.50 10.19 -8.18
N PHE A 23 -3.43 8.97 -8.73
CA PHE A 23 -3.36 8.72 -10.16
C PHE A 23 -4.61 9.26 -10.89
N LEU A 24 -5.81 8.97 -10.37
CA LEU A 24 -7.06 9.50 -10.91
C LEU A 24 -7.12 11.03 -10.86
N ARG A 25 -6.50 11.65 -9.84
CA ARG A 25 -6.37 13.10 -9.71
C ARG A 25 -5.21 13.71 -10.52
N LYS A 26 -4.48 12.91 -11.31
CA LYS A 26 -3.29 13.32 -12.08
C LYS A 26 -2.29 14.11 -11.23
N LYS A 27 -2.16 13.75 -9.95
CA LYS A 27 -1.17 14.35 -9.06
C LYS A 27 0.18 13.73 -9.33
N GLU A 28 1.21 14.54 -9.52
CA GLU A 28 2.59 14.06 -9.58
C GLU A 28 2.95 13.33 -8.27
N GLY A 29 3.79 12.29 -8.35
CA GLY A 29 4.15 11.47 -7.18
C GLY A 29 3.14 10.37 -6.79
N PHE A 30 2.13 10.08 -7.64
CA PHE A 30 1.18 8.98 -7.37
C PHE A 30 1.83 7.59 -7.32
N PHE A 31 3.01 7.42 -7.92
CA PHE A 31 3.72 6.13 -8.01
C PHE A 31 4.32 5.69 -6.67
N GLU A 32 4.80 6.64 -5.85
CA GLU A 32 5.41 6.37 -4.54
C GLU A 32 4.48 5.61 -3.58
N PRO A 33 3.23 6.05 -3.33
CA PRO A 33 2.30 5.32 -2.48
C PRO A 33 1.88 3.97 -3.06
N ILE A 34 1.88 3.80 -4.39
CA ILE A 34 1.60 2.50 -5.03
C ILE A 34 2.75 1.51 -4.72
N ILE A 35 4.00 1.92 -4.92
CA ILE A 35 5.17 1.06 -4.67
C ILE A 35 5.26 0.70 -3.19
N LEU A 36 5.10 1.68 -2.30
CA LEU A 36 5.07 1.46 -0.84
C LEU A 36 3.91 0.56 -0.41
N GLY A 37 2.72 0.76 -0.99
CA GLY A 37 1.56 -0.07 -0.74
C GLY A 37 1.79 -1.53 -1.12
N PHE A 38 2.32 -1.75 -2.32
CA PHE A 38 2.66 -3.09 -2.83
C PHE A 38 3.71 -3.79 -1.94
N LEU A 39 4.75 -3.07 -1.51
CA LEU A 39 5.78 -3.63 -0.60
C LEU A 39 5.18 -4.01 0.76
N CYS A 40 4.35 -3.14 1.36
CA CYS A 40 3.65 -3.45 2.61
C CYS A 40 2.71 -4.65 2.47
N PHE A 41 1.99 -4.74 1.35
CA PHE A 41 1.11 -5.86 1.05
C PHE A 41 1.88 -7.17 0.95
N LEU A 42 3.01 -7.17 0.24
CA LEU A 42 3.87 -8.34 0.10
C LEU A 42 4.43 -8.81 1.45
N VAL A 43 4.89 -7.87 2.28
CA VAL A 43 5.38 -8.17 3.64
C VAL A 43 4.26 -8.75 4.50
N GLY A 44 3.06 -8.16 4.45
CA GLY A 44 1.91 -8.66 5.20
C GLY A 44 1.38 -10.01 4.70
N PHE A 45 1.60 -10.36 3.43
CA PHE A 45 1.20 -11.64 2.87
C PHE A 45 2.22 -12.76 3.12
N LEU A 46 3.52 -12.44 3.16
CA LEU A 46 4.59 -13.42 3.39
C LEU A 46 4.84 -13.75 4.87
N ALA A 47 4.37 -12.90 5.79
CA ALA A 47 4.62 -12.97 7.23
C ALA A 47 3.51 -13.68 8.01
#